data_AF-A0A212QP21-F1
#
_entry.id   AF-A0A212QP21-F1
#
_cell.length_a   1.000
_cell.length_b   1.000
_cell.length_c   1.000
_cell.angle_alpha   90.00
_cell.angle_beta   90.00
_cell.angle_gamma   90.00
#
_symmetry.space_group_name_H-M   'P 1'
#
loop_
_entity.id
_entity.type
_entity.pdbx_description
1 polymer ?
#
loop_
_entity_poly.entity_id
_entity_poly.type
_entity_poly.pdbx_seq_one_letter_code
_entity_poly.pdbx_strand_id
1 'polypeptide(L)' 'MQLQQEPSARPLPDPFPDYVTCPVCGEPDIEIWCYEETVRCPTCGAEISHGPFPCWTACPRRPLPPPTP' A
#
# COMPACT_ATOMS: atom_id res chain seq x y z
N MET A 1 -18.92 11.97 30.24
CA MET A 1 -18.11 12.06 29.02
C MET A 1 -17.47 10.68 28.81
N GLN A 2 -18.08 9.83 27.99
CA GLN A 2 -17.52 8.53 27.68
C GLN A 2 -16.42 8.75 26.64
N LEU A 3 -15.19 8.40 27.00
CA LEU A 3 -14.06 8.38 26.07
C LEU A 3 -14.45 7.47 24.90
N GLN A 4 -14.56 8.06 23.72
CA GLN A 4 -14.63 7.36 22.45
C GLN A 4 -13.42 6.42 22.40
N GLN A 5 -13.61 5.14 22.70
CA GLN A 5 -12.60 4.14 22.42
C GLN A 5 -12.56 4.03 20.90
N GLU A 6 -11.59 4.71 20.29
CA GLU A 6 -11.26 4.53 18.88
C GLU A 6 -11.17 3.02 18.64
N PRO A 7 -11.86 2.47 17.61
CA PRO A 7 -11.88 1.04 17.39
C PRO A 7 -10.44 0.57 17.26
N SER A 8 -9.99 -0.14 18.30
CA SER A 8 -8.70 -0.81 18.40
C SER A 8 -8.38 -1.36 17.03
N ALA A 9 -7.45 -0.70 16.31
CA ALA A 9 -7.18 -0.99 14.91
C ALA A 9 -6.86 -2.49 14.83
N ARG A 10 -7.80 -3.26 14.29
CA ARG A 10 -7.58 -4.68 14.10
C ARG A 10 -6.32 -4.79 13.22
N PRO A 11 -5.38 -5.69 13.55
CA PRO A 11 -4.19 -5.85 12.72
C PRO A 11 -4.64 -6.08 11.28
N LEU A 12 -4.06 -5.32 10.36
CA LEU A 12 -4.34 -5.47 8.93
C LEU A 12 -3.99 -6.91 8.52
N PRO A 13 -4.72 -7.49 7.54
CA PRO A 13 -4.34 -8.79 6.99
C PRO A 13 -2.89 -8.74 6.48
N ASP A 14 -2.14 -9.84 6.61
CA ASP A 14 -0.75 -9.90 6.14
C ASP A 14 -0.62 -10.86 4.95
N PRO A 15 -0.23 -10.37 3.76
CA PRO A 15 -0.11 -8.95 3.39
C PRO A 15 -1.48 -8.29 3.21
N PHE A 16 -1.52 -6.95 3.22
CA PHE A 16 -2.74 -6.18 2.98
C PHE A 16 -2.65 -5.38 1.67
N PRO A 17 -3.77 -5.19 0.97
CA PRO A 17 -3.83 -4.35 -0.21
C PRO A 17 -3.97 -2.87 0.17
N ASP A 18 -3.48 -2.01 -0.72
CA ASP A 18 -3.75 -0.58 -0.79
C ASP A 18 -4.34 -0.28 -2.17
N TYR A 19 -5.05 0.84 -2.31
CA TYR A 19 -5.74 1.19 -3.54
C TYR A 19 -5.34 2.59 -3.97
N VAL A 20 -4.74 2.68 -5.16
CA VAL A 20 -4.26 3.93 -5.73
C VAL A 20 -5.02 4.29 -7.01
N THR A 21 -5.06 5.57 -7.34
CA THR A 21 -5.59 6.05 -8.61
C THR A 21 -4.45 6.23 -9.61
N CYS A 22 -4.62 5.75 -10.84
CA CYS A 22 -3.64 5.96 -11.90
C CYS A 22 -3.51 7.45 -12.23
N PRO A 23 -2.32 8.05 -12.12
CA PRO A 23 -2.12 9.46 -12.46
C PRO A 23 -2.10 9.73 -13.98
N VAL A 24 -2.07 8.68 -14.81
CA VAL A 24 -2.01 8.80 -16.28
C VAL A 24 -3.41 8.80 -16.90
N CYS A 25 -4.21 7.78 -16.60
CA CYS A 25 -5.55 7.63 -17.18
C CYS A 25 -6.69 7.93 -16.21
N GLY A 26 -6.40 8.13 -14.91
CA GLY A 26 -7.41 8.42 -13.89
C GLY A 26 -8.16 7.20 -13.37
N GLU A 27 -7.76 5.99 -13.75
CA GLU A 27 -8.39 4.75 -13.29
C GLU A 27 -8.24 4.61 -11.77
N PRO A 28 -9.35 4.61 -11.02
CA PRO A 28 -9.31 4.45 -9.57
C PRO A 28 -9.12 2.98 -9.18
N ASP A 29 -8.97 2.73 -7.88
CA ASP A 29 -9.04 1.38 -7.29
C ASP A 29 -8.03 0.37 -7.85
N ILE A 30 -6.83 0.84 -8.23
CA ILE A 30 -5.75 -0.06 -8.63
C ILE A 30 -5.15 -0.67 -7.38
N GLU A 31 -5.36 -1.97 -7.21
CA GLU A 31 -4.81 -2.75 -6.12
C GLU A 31 -3.28 -2.82 -6.22
N ILE A 32 -2.61 -2.44 -5.15
CA ILE A 32 -1.17 -2.62 -4.96
C ILE A 32 -0.95 -3.24 -3.58
N TRP A 33 -0.19 -4.32 -3.50
CA TRP A 33 0.02 -5.00 -2.23
C TRP A 33 1.12 -4.34 -1.41
N CYS A 34 1.01 -4.40 -0.07
CA CYS A 34 1.97 -3.72 0.81
C CYS A 34 3.44 -4.09 0.61
N TYR A 35 3.73 -5.25 0.01
CA TYR A 35 5.09 -5.72 -0.29
C TYR A 35 5.47 -5.49 -1.76
N GLU A 36 4.71 -4.70 -2.51
CA GLU A 36 5.04 -4.24 -3.84
C GLU A 36 5.48 -2.77 -3.77
N GLU A 37 6.45 -2.36 -4.59
CA GLU A 37 6.88 -0.95 -4.67
C GLU A 37 6.10 -0.21 -5.77
N THR A 38 5.80 -0.95 -6.85
CA THR A 38 5.09 -0.47 -8.02
C THR A 38 4.08 -1.50 -8.50
N VAL A 39 3.02 -1.02 -9.16
CA VAL A 39 2.02 -1.82 -9.87
C VAL A 39 1.84 -1.28 -11.28
N ARG A 40 1.46 -2.13 -12.23
CA ARG A 40 1.05 -1.68 -13.57
C ARG A 40 -0.45 -1.45 -13.61
N CYS A 41 -0.85 -0.28 -14.10
CA CYS A 41 -2.24 0.01 -14.39
C CYS A 41 -2.79 -1.01 -15.40
N PRO A 42 -3.87 -1.74 -15.09
CA PRO A 42 -4.43 -2.73 -16.00
C PRO A 42 -5.03 -2.10 -17.27
N THR A 43 -5.44 -0.83 -17.19
CA THR A 43 -6.12 -0.14 -18.29
C THR A 43 -5.16 0.53 -19.26
N CYS A 44 -4.16 1.27 -18.78
CA CYS A 44 -3.22 2.01 -19.65
C CYS A 44 -1.80 1.44 -19.67
N GLY A 45 -1.47 0.49 -18.80
CA GLY A 45 -0.14 -0.11 -18.69
C GLY A 45 0.92 0.75 -18.02
N ALA A 46 0.57 1.96 -17.54
CA ALA A 46 1.50 2.81 -16.81
C ALA A 46 1.95 2.18 -15.49
N GLU A 47 3.22 2.35 -15.14
CA GLU A 47 3.76 1.95 -13.85
C GLU A 47 3.42 3.01 -12.79
N ILE A 48 2.86 2.57 -11.66
CA ILE A 48 2.37 3.41 -10.57
C ILE A 48 3.11 2.99 -9.30
N SER A 49 3.73 3.94 -8.63
CA SER A 49 4.33 3.72 -7.31
C SER A 49 3.28 3.84 -6.21
N HIS A 50 3.53 3.15 -5.09
CA HIS A 50 2.70 3.15 -3.87
C HIS A 50 2.45 4.54 -3.20
N GLY A 51 2.90 5.63 -3.82
CA GLY A 51 2.76 7.01 -3.31
C GLY A 51 3.77 7.38 -2.21
N PRO A 52 3.62 8.58 -1.61
CA PRO A 52 4.55 9.12 -0.61
C PRO A 52 4.44 8.48 0.78
N PHE A 53 3.31 7.82 1.08
CA PHE A 53 3.07 7.08 2.32
C PHE A 53 2.87 5.60 2.00
N PRO A 54 3.92 4.91 1.53
CA PRO A 54 3.76 3.56 1.05
C PRO A 54 3.44 2.67 2.26
N CYS A 55 2.33 1.95 2.19
CA CYS A 55 1.97 1.05 3.28
C CYS A 55 3.01 -0.07 3.50
N TRP A 56 3.91 -0.23 2.52
CA TRP A 56 5.23 -0.85 2.60
C TRP A 56 6.01 -0.65 3.90
N THR A 57 6.03 0.56 4.48
CA THR A 57 6.76 0.78 5.74
C THR A 57 6.15 0.01 6.91
N ALA A 58 4.85 -0.26 6.86
CA ALA A 58 4.11 -1.03 7.86
C ALA A 58 3.91 -2.51 7.44
N CYS A 59 4.37 -2.93 6.27
CA CYS A 59 4.18 -4.27 5.75
C CYS A 59 5.14 -5.27 6.45
N PRO A 60 4.65 -6.27 7.20
CA PRO A 60 5.52 -7.19 7.93
C PRO A 60 6.23 -8.20 6.99
N ARG A 61 5.77 -8.33 5.74
CA ARG A 61 6.43 -9.11 4.66
C ARG A 61 7.33 -8.29 3.75
N ARG A 62 7.57 -7.03 4.07
CA ARG A 62 8.51 -6.21 3.32
C ARG A 62 9.88 -6.91 3.23
N PRO A 63 10.45 -7.08 2.03
CA PRO A 63 11.85 -7.47 1.88
C PRO A 63 12.73 -6.44 2.59
N LEU A 64 13.45 -6.89 3.63
CA LEU A 64 14.43 -6.04 4.30
C LEU A 64 15.56 -5.73 3.30
N PRO A 65 16.06 -4.48 3.26
CA PRO A 65 17.30 -4.23 2.53
C PRO A 65 18.41 -5.14 3.11
N PRO A 66 19.36 -5.60 2.28
CA PRO A 66 20.48 -6.38 2.80
C PRO A 66 21.19 -5.56 3.91
N PRO A 67 21.68 -6.22 4.98
CA PRO A 67 22.44 -5.52 6.00
C PRO A 67 23.62 -4.81 5.32
N THR A 68 23.71 -3.49 5.51
CA THR A 68 24.90 -2.73 5.12
C THR A 68 26.11 -3.28 5.89
N PRO A 69 27.22 -3.60 5.22
CA PRO A 69 28.43 -4.11 5.88
C PRO A 69 29.07 -3.10 6.84
#